data_AF-A0A7S0L195-F1
#
_entry.id   AF-A0A7S0L195-F1
#
_cell.length_a   1.000
_cell.length_b   1.000
_cell.length_c   1.000
_cell.angle_alpha   90.00
_cell.angle_beta   90.00
_cell.angle_gamma   90.00
#
_symmetry.space_group_name_H-M   'P 1'
#
loop_
_entity.id
_entity.type
_entity.pdbx_description
1 polymer ?
#
loop_
_entity_poly.entity_id
_entity_poly.type
_entity_poly.pdbx_seq_one_letter_code
_entity_poly.pdbx_strand_id
1 'polypeptide(L)'
;PETLRMAGVTILVDVAYRAGIGADGYKYIVNASHLNAKTEFFGPPLHQAAQRDQQRTLYDLHGIQILLQQTGGLYTFDFKTLLLTFVSGIALVSVAKTIANAWVLYISPKRADYRLFMRTYTPDFSPDGEHE
;
A
#
# COMPACT_ATOMS: atom_id res chain seq x y z
N PRO A 1 32.88 -15.41 15.92
CA PRO A 1 33.13 -14.00 16.32
C PRO A 1 34.18 -13.31 15.42
N GLU A 2 35.21 -14.02 14.95
CA GLU A 2 36.21 -13.51 14.00
C GLU A 2 35.64 -13.14 12.62
N THR A 3 34.68 -13.92 12.11
CA THR A 3 34.03 -13.68 10.81
C THR A 3 33.28 -12.33 10.73
N LEU A 4 32.67 -11.88 11.83
CA LEU A 4 31.95 -10.61 11.89
C LEU A 4 32.89 -9.40 11.89
N ARG A 5 34.12 -9.54 12.41
CA ARG A 5 35.13 -8.49 12.37
C ARG A 5 35.75 -8.33 10.98
N MET A 6 35.87 -9.42 10.23
CA MET A 6 36.43 -9.42 8.86
C MET A 6 35.40 -9.05 7.79
N ALA A 7 34.12 -9.42 7.97
CA ALA A 7 33.08 -9.09 6.99
C ALA A 7 32.50 -7.68 7.21
N GLY A 8 32.49 -7.19 8.45
CA GLY A 8 31.64 -6.06 8.82
C GLY A 8 30.18 -6.49 8.99
N VAL A 9 29.43 -5.74 9.78
CA VAL A 9 28.02 -6.06 10.07
C VAL A 9 27.18 -4.80 10.00
N THR A 10 26.08 -4.86 9.27
CA THR A 10 25.08 -3.81 9.25
C THR A 10 23.96 -4.23 10.18
N ILE A 11 23.73 -3.44 11.23
CA ILE A 11 22.62 -3.62 12.15
C ILE A 11 21.54 -2.64 11.73
N LEU A 12 20.43 -3.16 11.21
CA LEU A 12 19.25 -2.35 10.93
C LEU A 12 18.34 -2.38 12.15
N VAL A 13 18.09 -1.19 12.70
CA VAL A 13 17.17 -0.96 13.80
C VAL A 13 15.92 -0.31 13.20
N ASP A 14 14.85 -1.08 13.08
CA ASP A 14 13.55 -0.58 12.63
C ASP A 14 12.69 -0.22 13.85
N VAL A 15 12.29 1.04 13.92
CA VAL A 15 11.38 1.57 14.93
C VAL A 15 10.07 1.89 14.26
N ALA A 16 9.11 0.98 14.40
CA ALA A 16 7.76 1.16 13.89
C ALA A 16 6.86 1.76 14.97
N TYR A 17 6.19 2.87 14.68
CA TYR A 17 5.20 3.48 15.58
C TYR A 17 3.79 3.51 14.96
N ARG A 18 2.80 3.16 15.78
CA ARG A 18 1.38 3.24 15.41
C ARG A 18 0.61 3.97 16.51
N ALA A 19 -0.09 5.03 16.12
CA ALA A 19 -1.08 5.71 16.95
C ALA A 19 -2.48 5.25 16.54
N GLY A 20 -3.24 4.68 17.47
CA GLY A 20 -4.66 4.39 17.22
C GLY A 20 -5.50 5.68 17.26
N ILE A 21 -6.61 5.72 16.53
CA ILE A 21 -7.59 6.82 16.63
C ILE A 21 -8.13 6.81 18.07
N GLY A 22 -7.82 7.86 18.84
CA GLY A 22 -8.21 7.96 20.25
C GLY A 22 -7.35 7.15 21.24
N ALA A 23 -6.22 6.58 20.80
CA ALA A 23 -5.28 5.93 21.71
C ALA A 23 -4.35 6.97 22.36
N ASP A 24 -4.28 6.98 23.68
CA ASP A 24 -3.46 7.92 24.48
C ASP A 24 -1.96 7.53 24.49
N GLY A 25 -1.49 6.83 23.46
CA GLY A 25 -0.14 6.30 23.43
C GLY A 25 0.28 5.72 22.08
N TYR A 26 1.59 5.78 21.85
CA TYR A 26 2.24 5.17 20.70
C TYR A 26 2.67 3.75 21.05
N LYS A 27 2.27 2.77 20.22
CA LYS A 27 2.87 1.44 20.29
C LYS A 27 4.13 1.43 19.43
N TYR A 28 5.26 1.18 20.08
CA TYR A 28 6.55 1.01 19.42
C TYR A 28 6.85 -0.47 19.23
N ILE A 29 7.27 -0.86 18.04
CA ILE A 29 7.83 -2.17 17.76
C ILE A 29 9.25 -1.91 17.29
N VAL A 30 10.22 -2.46 18.03
CA VAL A 30 11.64 -2.32 17.70
C VAL A 30 12.12 -3.68 17.21
N ASN A 31 12.57 -3.72 15.96
CA ASN A 31 13.16 -4.90 15.36
C ASN A 31 14.62 -4.61 15.03
N ALA A 32 15.52 -5.46 15.52
CA ALA A 32 16.91 -5.45 15.10
C ALA A 32 17.13 -6.61 14.13
N SER A 33 17.62 -6.31 12.94
CA SER A 33 18.01 -7.32 11.95
C SER A 33 19.47 -7.13 11.56
N HIS A 34 20.16 -8.26 11.38
CA HIS A 34 21.55 -8.27 10.95
C HIS A 34 21.59 -8.47 9.44
N LEU A 35 22.22 -7.54 8.74
CA LEU A 35 22.57 -7.65 7.33
C LEU A 35 24.09 -7.76 7.21
N ASN A 36 24.55 -8.51 6.22
CA ASN A 36 25.97 -8.51 5.87
C ASN A 36 26.33 -7.14 5.32
N ALA A 37 27.30 -6.47 5.96
CA ALA A 37 27.86 -5.25 5.42
C ALA A 37 28.89 -5.65 4.35
N LYS A 38 28.76 -5.12 3.14
CA LYS A 38 29.92 -4.95 2.27
C LYS A 38 29.90 -3.49 1.81
N THR A 39 30.74 -2.67 2.42
CA THR A 39 30.80 -1.24 2.13
C THR A 39 32.21 -0.87 1.70
N GLU A 40 32.40 -0.63 0.40
CA GLU A 40 33.65 -0.12 -0.14
C GLU A 40 33.58 1.42 -0.14
N PHE A 41 34.51 2.07 0.57
CA PHE A 41 34.55 3.54 0.63
C PHE A 41 35.44 4.09 -0.49
N PHE A 42 34.85 4.91 -1.36
CA PHE A 42 35.57 5.63 -2.40
C PHE A 42 35.68 7.11 -2.02
N GLY A 43 36.65 7.44 -1.18
CA GLY A 43 36.95 8.83 -0.80
C GLY A 43 38.31 9.30 -1.33
N PRO A 44 38.48 10.62 -1.53
CA PRO A 44 39.80 11.18 -1.79
C PRO A 44 40.73 10.91 -0.59
N PRO A 45 42.01 10.59 -0.81
CA PRO A 45 42.93 10.33 0.28
C PRO A 45 43.04 11.56 1.18
N LEU A 46 42.93 11.35 2.49
CA LEU A 46 43.29 12.36 3.49
C LEU A 46 44.82 12.55 3.39
N HIS A 47 45.24 13.64 2.76
CA HIS A 47 46.63 14.09 2.58
C HIS A 47 47.43 13.32 1.52
N GLN A 48 47.25 13.65 0.25
CA GLN A 48 48.37 13.62 -0.71
C GLN A 48 48.42 14.95 -1.45
N ALA A 49 49.37 15.78 -1.04
CA ALA A 49 49.81 16.92 -1.82
C ALA A 49 50.28 16.42 -3.19
N ALA A 50 49.93 17.16 -4.23
CA ALA A 50 50.13 16.81 -5.63
C ALA A 50 51.55 16.29 -5.92
N GLN A 51 51.68 14.98 -6.14
CA GLN A 51 52.77 14.41 -6.93
C GLN A 51 52.22 13.63 -8.10
N ARG A 52 52.95 13.72 -9.21
CA ARG A 52 52.56 13.38 -10.58
C ARG A 52 52.67 11.88 -10.84
N ASP A 53 52.16 11.08 -9.91
CA ASP A 53 51.93 9.65 -10.02
C ASP A 53 50.60 9.38 -9.30
N GLN A 54 49.54 9.09 -10.07
CA GLN A 54 48.19 8.88 -9.52
C GLN A 54 48.10 7.52 -8.83
N GLN A 55 48.66 7.42 -7.63
CA GLN A 55 48.48 6.26 -6.78
C GLN A 55 47.13 6.39 -6.06
N ARG A 56 46.15 5.56 -6.47
CA ARG A 56 44.85 5.49 -5.82
C ARG A 56 44.94 4.54 -4.62
N THR A 57 44.82 5.08 -3.42
CA THR A 57 44.65 4.27 -2.21
C THR A 57 43.19 3.82 -2.09
N LEU A 58 42.96 2.52 -2.13
CA LEU A 58 41.66 1.90 -1.83
C LEU A 58 41.65 1.48 -0.37
N TYR A 59 40.65 1.92 0.37
CA TYR A 59 40.42 1.50 1.75
C TYR A 59 39.23 0.54 1.79
N ASP A 60 39.50 -0.70 2.21
CA ASP A 60 38.45 -1.66 2.55
C ASP A 60 38.13 -1.49 4.04
N LEU A 61 36.97 -0.89 4.32
CA LEU A 61 36.56 -0.55 5.68
C LEU A 61 35.59 -1.62 6.18
N HIS A 62 36.06 -2.44 7.12
CA HIS A 62 35.24 -3.40 7.83
C HIS A 62 34.84 -2.83 9.19
N GLY A 63 33.53 -2.71 9.43
CA GLY A 63 33.03 -2.07 10.63
C GLY A 63 31.59 -2.42 10.94
N ILE A 64 31.07 -1.81 12.02
CA ILE A 64 29.67 -1.90 12.38
C ILE A 64 28.96 -0.69 11.78
N GLN A 65 28.02 -0.94 10.88
CA GLN A 65 27.13 0.09 10.35
C GLN A 65 25.77 -0.01 11.05
N ILE A 66 25.34 1.06 11.71
CA ILE A 66 24.00 1.10 12.34
C ILE A 66 23.08 1.92 11.43
N LEU A 67 22.05 1.28 10.91
CA LEU A 67 21.01 1.94 10.11
C LEU A 67 19.74 2.05 10.96
N LEU A 68 19.37 3.29 11.28
CA LEU A 68 18.10 3.57 11.95
C LEU A 68 17.03 3.81 10.88
N GLN A 69 16.04 2.92 10.83
CA GLN A 69 14.86 3.11 10.01
C GLN A 69 13.69 3.40 10.94
N GLN A 70 13.01 4.53 10.74
CA GLN A 70 11.83 4.89 11.50
C GLN A 70 10.63 4.93 10.57
N THR A 71 9.63 4.10 10.86
CA THR A 71 8.41 4.01 10.05
C THR A 71 7.20 4.22 10.95
N GLY A 72 6.23 5.00 10.50
CA GLY A 72 4.99 5.11 11.27
C GLY A 72 3.94 5.99 10.62
N GLY A 73 2.71 5.73 11.03
CA GLY A 73 1.52 6.44 10.57
C GLY A 73 0.81 7.05 11.77
N LEU A 74 0.58 8.35 11.69
CA LEU A 74 -0.32 9.08 12.58
C LEU A 74 -1.70 9.06 11.93
N TYR A 75 -2.62 8.28 12.50
CA TYR A 75 -3.99 8.24 12.01
C TYR A 75 -4.79 9.32 12.75
N THR A 76 -5.08 10.41 12.04
CA THR A 76 -6.00 11.44 12.53
C THR A 76 -7.41 11.16 12.03
N PHE A 77 -8.40 11.63 12.79
CA PHE A 77 -9.78 11.60 12.31
C PHE A 77 -9.93 12.62 11.18
N ASP A 78 -10.32 12.14 9.99
CA ASP A 78 -10.68 12.98 8.85
C ASP A 78 -12.12 12.70 8.42
N PHE A 79 -12.97 13.71 8.60
CA PHE A 79 -14.38 13.63 8.22
C PHE A 79 -14.58 13.44 6.71
N LYS A 80 -13.68 13.96 5.87
CA LYS A 80 -13.79 13.82 4.41
C LYS A 80 -13.60 12.35 4.01
N THR A 81 -12.58 11.69 4.57
CA THR A 81 -12.32 10.26 4.38
C THR A 81 -13.49 9.41 4.90
N LEU A 82 -14.09 9.77 6.04
CA LEU A 82 -15.28 9.09 6.56
C LEU A 82 -16.47 9.23 5.60
N LEU A 83 -16.77 10.44 5.14
CA LEU A 83 -17.88 10.69 4.23
C LEU A 83 -17.67 9.96 2.89
N LEU A 84 -16.45 9.97 2.36
CA LEU A 84 -16.11 9.23 1.14
C LEU A 84 -16.36 7.73 1.31
N THR A 85 -15.89 7.15 2.42
CA THR A 85 -16.11 5.73 2.74
C THR A 85 -17.61 5.42 2.84
N PHE A 86 -18.39 6.31 3.46
CA PHE A 86 -19.83 6.17 3.58
C PHE A 86 -20.55 6.21 2.23
N VAL A 87 -20.23 7.19 1.39
CA VAL A 87 -20.79 7.32 0.03
C VAL A 87 -20.41 6.12 -0.83
N SER A 88 -19.16 5.65 -0.76
CA SER A 88 -18.73 4.42 -1.43
C SER A 88 -19.52 3.20 -0.96
N GLY A 89 -19.83 3.10 0.34
CA GLY A 89 -20.70 2.05 0.87
C GLY A 89 -22.10 2.07 0.27
N ILE A 90 -22.73 3.25 0.17
CA ILE A 90 -24.05 3.40 -0.47
C ILE A 90 -23.99 3.02 -1.95
N ALA A 91 -22.96 3.46 -2.66
CA ALA A 91 -22.75 3.10 -4.06
C ALA A 91 -22.63 1.59 -4.24
N LEU A 92 -21.90 0.90 -3.34
CA LEU A 92 -21.74 -0.55 -3.36
C LEU A 92 -23.08 -1.28 -3.13
N VAL A 93 -23.96 -0.76 -2.27
CA VAL A 93 -25.31 -1.32 -2.08
C VAL A 93 -26.14 -1.23 -3.36
N SER A 94 -26.02 -0.14 -4.11
CA SER A 94 -26.69 0.00 -5.42
C SER A 94 -26.19 -1.08 -6.40
N VAL A 95 -24.88 -1.32 -6.44
CA VAL A 95 -24.28 -2.39 -7.27
C VAL A 95 -24.73 -3.78 -6.79
N ALA A 96 -24.81 -4.02 -5.49
CA ALA A 96 -25.33 -5.27 -4.97
C ALA A 96 -26.78 -5.51 -5.40
N LYS A 97 -27.61 -4.47 -5.40
CA LYS A 97 -29.00 -4.53 -5.90
C LYS A 97 -29.06 -4.85 -7.40
N THR A 98 -28.21 -4.25 -8.22
CA THR A 98 -28.20 -4.54 -9.67
C THR A 98 -27.81 -5.98 -9.94
N ILE A 99 -26.81 -6.51 -9.22
CA ILE A 99 -26.40 -7.91 -9.30
C ILE A 99 -27.53 -8.83 -8.82
N ALA A 100 -28.17 -8.53 -7.69
CA ALA A 100 -29.29 -9.31 -7.19
C ALA A 100 -30.45 -9.34 -8.18
N ASN A 101 -30.79 -8.21 -8.79
CA ASN A 101 -31.82 -8.13 -9.82
C ASN A 101 -31.45 -8.94 -11.07
N ALA A 102 -30.20 -8.88 -11.51
CA ALA A 102 -29.71 -9.70 -12.62
C ALA A 102 -29.82 -11.20 -12.28
N TRP A 103 -29.42 -11.60 -11.07
CA TRP A 103 -29.54 -12.97 -10.62
C TRP A 103 -30.99 -13.47 -10.64
N VAL A 104 -31.92 -12.68 -10.10
CA VAL A 104 -33.35 -13.04 -10.08
C VAL A 104 -33.93 -13.11 -11.49
N LEU A 105 -33.57 -12.19 -12.39
CA LEU A 105 -34.12 -12.15 -13.74
C LEU A 105 -33.58 -13.26 -14.66
N TYR A 106 -32.31 -13.64 -14.51
CA TYR A 106 -31.66 -14.57 -15.43
C TYR A 106 -31.52 -16.00 -14.88
N ILE A 107 -31.22 -16.14 -13.59
CA ILE A 107 -30.80 -17.42 -12.98
C ILE A 107 -31.93 -18.06 -12.15
N SER A 108 -32.79 -17.27 -11.50
CA SER A 108 -33.84 -17.82 -10.63
C SER A 108 -34.83 -18.72 -11.39
N PRO A 109 -35.21 -19.89 -10.84
CA PRO A 109 -36.16 -20.80 -11.47
C PRO A 109 -37.57 -20.20 -11.63
N LYS A 110 -37.96 -19.22 -10.79
CA LYS A 110 -39.24 -18.49 -10.87
C LYS A 110 -39.11 -17.10 -11.51
N ARG A 111 -38.18 -16.92 -12.44
CA ARG A 111 -37.93 -15.63 -13.12
C ARG A 111 -39.14 -15.07 -13.88
N ALA A 112 -40.05 -15.93 -14.38
CA ALA A 112 -41.23 -15.49 -15.13
C ALA A 112 -42.22 -14.73 -14.24
N ASP A 113 -42.47 -15.25 -13.03
CA ASP A 113 -43.34 -14.61 -12.04
C ASP A 113 -42.75 -13.26 -11.60
N TYR A 114 -41.44 -13.22 -11.36
CA TYR A 114 -40.77 -11.97 -10.96
C TYR A 114 -40.79 -10.91 -12.08
N ARG A 115 -40.69 -11.31 -13.35
CA ARG A 115 -40.78 -10.38 -14.49
C ARG A 115 -42.11 -9.65 -14.56
N LEU A 116 -43.20 -10.30 -14.16
CA LEU A 116 -44.54 -9.71 -14.15
C LEU A 116 -44.66 -8.58 -13.11
N PHE A 117 -44.03 -8.73 -11.95
CA PHE A 117 -44.04 -7.70 -10.91
C PHE A 117 -43.04 -6.56 -11.17
N MET A 118 -41.97 -6.83 -11.91
CA MET A 118 -40.91 -5.86 -12.20
C MET A 118 -41.21 -4.99 -13.42
N ARG A 119 -41.93 -5.50 -14.43
CA ARG A 119 -42.24 -4.78 -15.67
C ARG A 119 -43.72 -4.43 -15.72
N THR A 120 -44.05 -3.15 -15.57
CA THR A 120 -45.36 -2.65 -16.00
C THR A 120 -45.33 -2.48 -17.51
N TYR A 121 -46.14 -3.26 -18.22
CA TYR A 121 -46.33 -3.06 -19.65
C TYR A 121 -47.17 -1.81 -19.86
N THR A 122 -46.56 -0.75 -20.38
CA THR A 122 -47.29 0.40 -20.91
C THR A 122 -47.71 0.06 -22.34
N PRO A 123 -49.01 0.12 -22.68
CA PRO A 123 -49.43 -0.03 -24.07
C PRO A 123 -48.80 1.10 -24.90
N ASP A 124 -48.25 0.75 -26.06
CA ASP A 124 -47.82 1.74 -27.03
C ASP A 124 -49.06 2.32 -27.71
N PHE A 125 -49.12 3.64 -27.81
CA PHE A 125 -50.19 4.38 -28.48
C PHE A 125 -49.70 5.06 -29.75
N SER A 126 -48.52 4.67 -30.26
CA SER A 126 -48.03 5.12 -31.56
C SER A 126 -49.01 4.69 -32.65
N PRO A 127 -49.36 5.59 -33.60
CA PRO A 127 -50.27 5.25 -34.69
C PRO A 127 -49.58 4.25 -35.63
N ASP A 128 -50.29 3.18 -36.00
CA ASP A 128 -49.80 2.03 -36.79
C ASP A 128 -49.47 2.35 -38.28
N GLY A 129 -48.97 3.55 -38.60
CA GLY A 129 -49.00 4.12 -39.96
C GLY A 129 -47.67 4.38 -40.67
N GLU A 130 -46.50 4.08 -40.11
CA GLU A 130 -45.21 4.45 -40.74
C GLU A 130 -44.21 3.29 -40.94
N HIS A 131 -44.71 2.10 -41.22
CA HIS A 131 -43.89 0.98 -41.70
C HIS A 131 -44.45 0.41 -43.02
N GLU A 132 -44.26 1.16 -44.10
CA GLU A 132 -44.13 0.63 -45.48
C GLU A 132 -42.74 0.96 -46.03
#